data_AF-A0A0N4T7X1-F1
#
_entry.id   AF-A0A0N4T7X1-F1
#
_cell.length_a   1.000
_cell.length_b   1.000
_cell.length_c   1.000
_cell.angle_alpha   90.00
_cell.angle_beta   90.00
_cell.angle_gamma   90.00
#
_symmetry.space_group_name_H-M   'P 1'
#
loop_
_entity.id
_entity.type
_entity.pdbx_description
1 polymer ?
#
loop_
_entity_poly.entity_id
_entity_poly.type
_entity_poly.pdbx_seq_one_letter_code
_entity_poly.pdbx_strand_id
1 'polypeptide(L)'
;MREMEPMMHELRAETYFGMIRLLKPGCRSIVVLVDEQSKDILLPQFAKHIWPFRNNKTFSFGYLMVEKNLSWFRKLLEHTLPAESGQTHEDGSSMYERLKNINPRKTLGTVLVLCGWKLYFNMYHPMHTPPGKKHFLGFDDDGKDCSSEDSDADKTLRRGQHLKLEDVLNGLPNWLDRLVEGSIRRYYVPEWPNNLR
;
A
#
# COMPACT_ATOMS: atom_id res chain seq x y z
N MET A 1 -7.08 15.74 -20.58
CA MET A 1 -6.96 15.37 -19.16
C MET A 1 -6.05 16.43 -18.54
N ARG A 2 -6.45 17.21 -17.52
CA ARG A 2 -5.57 18.26 -16.97
C ARG A 2 -4.43 17.57 -16.20
N GLU A 3 -3.21 17.82 -16.64
CA GLU A 3 -2.02 17.07 -16.25
C GLU A 3 -1.66 17.29 -14.77
N MET A 4 -1.63 16.21 -13.99
CA MET A 4 -1.01 16.20 -12.65
C MET A 4 0.49 15.92 -12.70
N GLU A 5 1.04 15.64 -13.89
CA GLU A 5 2.48 15.39 -14.07
C GLU A 5 3.38 16.41 -13.37
N PRO A 6 3.14 17.73 -13.43
CA PRO A 6 4.02 18.69 -12.73
C PRO A 6 3.92 18.65 -11.20
N MET A 7 2.93 17.95 -10.62
CA MET A 7 2.71 17.90 -9.17
C MET A 7 3.18 16.58 -8.53
N MET A 8 3.65 15.63 -9.34
CA MET A 8 4.00 14.30 -8.88
C MET A 8 5.50 14.06 -8.98
N HIS A 9 6.13 13.81 -7.83
CA HIS A 9 7.58 13.64 -7.75
C HIS A 9 7.96 12.18 -7.55
N GLU A 10 9.00 11.72 -8.25
CA GLU A 10 9.59 10.42 -7.94
C GLU A 10 10.23 10.47 -6.56
N LEU A 11 9.90 9.52 -5.69
CA LEU A 11 10.56 9.32 -4.42
C LEU A 11 11.92 8.63 -4.68
N ARG A 12 12.99 9.43 -4.60
CA ARG A 12 14.41 9.03 -4.76
C ARG A 12 15.26 9.70 -3.69
N ALA A 13 16.55 9.43 -3.66
CA ALA A 13 17.48 10.02 -2.71
C ALA A 13 17.38 11.57 -2.64
N GLU A 14 17.24 12.24 -3.79
CA GLU A 14 17.22 13.71 -3.85
C GLU A 14 15.91 14.32 -3.32
N THR A 15 14.79 13.61 -3.47
CA THR A 15 13.45 14.09 -3.06
C THR A 15 13.05 13.57 -1.68
N TYR A 16 13.75 12.57 -1.14
CA TYR A 16 13.45 11.89 0.11
C TYR A 16 13.30 12.85 1.31
N PHE A 17 14.18 13.84 1.42
CA PHE A 17 14.09 14.83 2.49
C PHE A 17 12.81 15.67 2.38
N GLY A 18 12.51 16.22 1.20
CA GLY A 18 11.31 17.04 1.00
C GLY A 18 10.00 16.26 1.10
N MET A 19 10.00 14.99 0.69
CA MET A 19 8.80 14.16 0.66
C MET A 19 8.57 13.38 1.96
N ILE A 20 9.58 13.20 2.81
CA ILE A 20 9.43 12.41 4.04
C ILE A 20 10.04 13.14 5.23
N ARG A 21 11.37 13.34 5.26
CA ARG A 21 12.05 13.75 6.51
C ARG A 21 11.73 15.18 6.97
N LEU A 22 11.48 16.09 6.05
CA LEU A 22 11.27 17.53 6.32
C LEU A 22 9.80 17.94 6.16
N LEU A 23 8.87 16.98 6.14
CA LEU A 23 7.45 17.28 6.12
C LEU A 23 7.04 18.06 7.38
N LYS A 24 6.35 19.19 7.17
CA LYS A 24 5.77 19.98 8.26
C LYS A 24 4.70 19.17 9.01
N PRO A 25 4.41 19.50 10.29
CA PRO A 25 3.29 18.89 11.00
C PRO A 25 1.99 18.96 10.20
N GLY A 26 1.30 17.83 10.10
CA GLY A 26 0.05 17.70 9.31
C GLY A 26 0.26 17.37 7.83
N CYS A 27 1.48 17.54 7.29
CA CYS A 27 1.77 17.17 5.90
C CYS A 27 2.02 15.66 5.75
N ARG A 28 1.59 15.10 4.62
CA ARG A 28 1.73 13.69 4.25
C ARG A 28 2.07 13.56 2.77
N SER A 29 2.93 12.60 2.42
CA SER A 29 3.19 12.23 1.03
C SER A 29 2.37 11.00 0.63
N ILE A 30 1.62 11.08 -0.46
CA ILE A 30 0.89 9.95 -1.06
C ILE A 30 1.71 9.44 -2.26
N VAL A 31 2.20 8.21 -2.17
CA VAL A 31 3.17 7.64 -3.11
C VAL A 31 2.66 6.30 -3.65
N VAL A 32 2.56 6.15 -4.96
CA VAL A 32 2.21 4.87 -5.62
C VAL A 32 3.45 4.10 -6.05
N LEU A 33 3.47 2.79 -5.86
CA LEU A 33 4.55 1.91 -6.32
C LEU A 33 4.33 1.52 -7.79
N VAL A 34 5.34 1.74 -8.63
CA VAL A 34 5.31 1.45 -10.07
C VAL A 34 6.63 0.83 -10.54
N ASP A 35 6.61 0.21 -11.71
CA ASP A 35 7.79 -0.16 -12.49
C ASP A 35 7.75 0.56 -13.85
N GLU A 36 8.78 0.38 -14.67
CA GLU A 36 8.88 1.06 -15.96
C GLU A 36 7.73 0.69 -16.90
N GLN A 37 7.26 -0.56 -16.84
CA GLN A 37 6.20 -1.07 -17.73
C GLN A 37 4.80 -0.61 -17.31
N SER A 38 4.56 -0.45 -16.01
CA SER A 38 3.26 -0.10 -15.45
C SER A 38 3.06 1.40 -15.27
N LYS A 39 4.13 2.19 -15.31
CA LYS A 39 4.11 3.64 -15.06
C LYS A 39 3.08 4.37 -15.92
N ASP A 40 3.07 4.12 -17.22
CA ASP A 40 2.19 4.81 -18.19
C ASP A 40 0.70 4.49 -18.01
N ILE A 41 0.39 3.42 -17.26
CA ILE A 41 -0.98 3.00 -16.96
C ILE A 41 -1.39 3.44 -15.55
N LEU A 42 -0.54 3.18 -14.55
CA LEU A 42 -0.85 3.43 -13.15
C LEU A 42 -0.80 4.92 -12.79
N LEU A 43 0.12 5.69 -13.35
CA LEU A 43 0.24 7.12 -13.01
C LEU A 43 -0.98 7.95 -13.43
N PRO A 44 -1.54 7.81 -14.64
CA PRO A 44 -2.77 8.52 -15.01
C PRO A 44 -3.97 8.11 -14.15
N GLN A 45 -4.10 6.81 -13.83
CA GLN A 45 -5.15 6.33 -12.93
C GLN A 45 -5.01 6.90 -11.53
N PHE A 46 -3.81 6.81 -10.97
CA PHE A 46 -3.49 7.36 -9.65
C PHE A 46 -3.81 8.85 -9.61
N ALA A 47 -3.32 9.63 -10.58
CA ALA A 47 -3.61 11.06 -10.73
C ALA A 47 -5.11 11.38 -10.72
N LYS A 48 -5.92 10.61 -11.46
CA LYS A 48 -7.38 10.76 -11.47
C LYS A 48 -7.98 10.61 -10.07
N HIS A 49 -7.50 9.65 -9.28
CA HIS A 49 -8.00 9.38 -7.93
C HIS A 49 -7.54 10.42 -6.90
N ILE A 50 -6.33 10.95 -7.03
CA ILE A 50 -5.81 11.97 -6.11
C ILE A 50 -6.20 13.40 -6.50
N TRP A 51 -6.76 13.61 -7.70
CA TRP A 51 -7.18 14.92 -8.20
C TRP A 51 -8.04 15.76 -7.23
N PRO A 52 -8.98 15.19 -6.45
CA PRO A 52 -9.73 15.94 -5.43
C PRO A 52 -8.82 16.59 -4.38
N PHE A 53 -7.66 16.00 -4.10
CA PHE A 53 -6.69 16.47 -3.10
C PHE A 53 -5.68 17.49 -3.64
N ARG A 54 -5.65 17.79 -4.94
CA ARG A 54 -4.59 18.60 -5.59
C ARG A 54 -4.37 20.00 -4.98
N ASN A 55 -5.42 20.63 -4.47
CA ASN A 55 -5.37 21.97 -3.89
C ASN A 55 -5.02 21.93 -2.39
N ASN A 56 -4.93 20.74 -1.80
CA ASN A 56 -4.60 20.58 -0.40
C ASN A 56 -3.08 20.66 -0.21
N LYS A 57 -2.63 21.75 0.43
CA LYS A 57 -1.20 22.00 0.74
C LYS A 57 -0.61 21.04 1.76
N THR A 58 -1.43 20.21 2.42
CA THR A 58 -0.95 19.19 3.36
C THR A 58 -0.61 17.87 2.66
N PHE A 59 -0.92 17.71 1.37
CA PHE A 59 -0.57 16.51 0.62
C PHE A 59 0.45 16.83 -0.47
N SER A 60 1.50 16.02 -0.51
CA SER A 60 2.41 15.89 -1.65
C SER A 60 2.15 14.56 -2.35
N PHE A 61 2.34 14.53 -3.66
CA PHE A 61 2.05 13.35 -4.48
C PHE A 61 3.32 12.83 -5.14
N GLY A 62 3.41 11.52 -5.30
CA GLY A 62 4.58 10.92 -5.89
C GLY A 62 4.42 9.48 -6.32
N TYR A 63 5.51 8.93 -6.83
CA TYR A 63 5.63 7.52 -7.17
C TYR A 63 6.99 6.97 -6.75
N LEU A 64 7.07 5.66 -6.52
CA LEU A 64 8.30 4.95 -6.16
C LEU A 64 8.58 3.88 -7.22
N MET A 65 9.76 3.96 -7.84
CA MET A 65 10.23 2.92 -8.77
C MET A 65 10.68 1.68 -7.98
N VAL A 66 9.87 0.62 -8.03
CA VAL A 66 10.08 -0.59 -7.23
C VAL A 66 11.40 -1.28 -7.55
N GLU A 67 11.79 -1.33 -8.83
CA GLU A 67 13.03 -1.98 -9.27
C GLU A 67 14.28 -1.44 -8.55
N LYS A 68 14.29 -0.13 -8.29
CA LYS A 68 15.41 0.56 -7.61
C LYS A 68 15.28 0.50 -6.09
N ASN A 69 14.05 0.53 -5.58
CA ASN A 69 13.74 0.86 -4.19
C ASN A 69 12.98 -0.23 -3.42
N LEU A 70 12.95 -1.46 -3.92
CA LEU A 70 12.28 -2.58 -3.24
C LEU A 70 12.85 -2.83 -1.83
N SER A 71 14.16 -2.71 -1.63
CA SER A 71 14.79 -2.89 -0.32
C SER A 71 14.32 -1.85 0.70
N TRP A 72 14.06 -0.62 0.25
CA TRP A 72 13.47 0.43 1.08
C TRP A 72 12.03 0.06 1.47
N PHE A 73 11.23 -0.38 0.50
CA PHE A 73 9.84 -0.78 0.75
C PHE A 73 9.74 -2.00 1.70
N ARG A 74 10.65 -2.98 1.55
CA ARG A 74 10.71 -4.16 2.44
C ARG A 74 10.88 -3.78 3.90
N LYS A 75 11.76 -2.82 4.21
CA LYS A 75 11.97 -2.33 5.59
C LYS A 75 10.70 -1.71 6.17
N LEU A 76 9.88 -1.05 5.37
CA LEU A 76 8.58 -0.56 5.86
C LEU A 76 7.62 -1.73 6.16
N LEU A 77 7.61 -2.76 5.32
CA LEU A 77 6.75 -3.93 5.52
C LEU A 77 7.11 -4.72 6.77
N GLU A 78 8.36 -4.69 7.24
CA GLU A 78 8.75 -5.30 8.51
C GLU A 78 7.94 -4.74 9.71
N HIS A 79 7.47 -3.50 9.61
CA HIS A 79 6.64 -2.84 10.64
C HIS A 79 5.12 -3.08 10.48
N THR A 80 4.69 -3.76 9.42
CA THR A 80 3.27 -4.15 9.26
C THR A 80 2.99 -5.53 9.86
N LEU A 81 4.05 -6.30 10.11
CA LEU A 81 3.96 -7.59 10.74
C LEU A 81 3.51 -7.42 12.20
N PRO A 82 2.64 -8.30 12.72
CA PRO A 82 2.35 -8.29 14.14
C PRO A 82 3.68 -8.50 14.88
N ALA A 83 3.88 -7.75 15.96
CA ALA A 83 5.00 -7.97 16.87
C ALA A 83 4.72 -9.26 17.65
N GLU A 84 4.81 -10.42 17.01
CA GLU A 84 4.49 -11.70 17.65
C GLU A 84 5.62 -12.02 18.65
N SER A 85 5.35 -12.05 19.95
CA SER A 85 4.83 -13.24 20.64
C SER A 85 5.49 -14.51 20.09
N GLY A 86 6.34 -15.14 20.91
CA GLY A 86 7.21 -16.26 20.53
C GLY A 86 6.50 -17.57 20.18
N GLN A 87 5.54 -17.52 19.26
CA GLN A 87 4.95 -18.70 18.64
C GLN A 87 5.70 -18.99 17.35
N THR A 88 6.71 -19.83 17.50
CA THR A 88 7.27 -20.64 16.41
C THR A 88 6.13 -21.41 15.76
N HIS A 89 5.61 -20.91 14.65
CA HIS A 89 4.86 -21.74 13.71
C HIS A 89 5.80 -22.84 13.20
N GLU A 90 5.32 -24.09 13.15
CA GLU A 90 6.10 -25.30 12.82
C GLU A 90 6.66 -25.34 11.39
N ASP A 91 6.41 -24.30 10.59
CA ASP A 91 7.03 -24.07 9.30
C ASP A 91 8.06 -22.95 9.49
N GLY A 92 9.33 -23.30 9.74
CA GLY A 92 10.40 -22.44 10.27
C GLY A 92 10.80 -21.18 9.46
N SER A 93 10.00 -20.75 8.48
CA SER A 93 10.17 -19.50 7.76
C SER A 93 9.49 -18.36 8.52
N SER A 94 10.25 -17.64 9.35
CA SER A 94 9.83 -16.34 9.92
C SER A 94 9.18 -15.46 8.85
N MET A 95 8.14 -14.69 9.21
CA MET A 95 7.48 -13.76 8.29
C MET A 95 8.48 -12.78 7.65
N TYR A 96 9.59 -12.49 8.35
CA TYR A 96 10.75 -11.77 7.83
C TYR A 96 11.40 -12.44 6.61
N GLU A 97 11.50 -13.77 6.58
CA GLU A 97 12.02 -14.52 5.43
C GLU A 97 11.07 -14.47 4.24
N ARG A 98 9.76 -14.45 4.49
CA ARG A 98 8.77 -14.25 3.42
C ARG A 98 8.90 -12.87 2.79
N LEU A 99 9.25 -11.84 3.57
CA LEU A 99 9.51 -10.49 3.04
C LEU A 99 10.78 -10.44 2.17
N LYS A 100 11.81 -11.25 2.45
CA LYS A 100 13.03 -11.33 1.61
C LYS A 100 12.72 -11.75 0.17
N ASN A 101 11.69 -12.57 -0.01
CA ASN A 101 11.29 -13.13 -1.31
C ASN A 101 10.07 -12.44 -1.93
N ILE A 102 9.76 -11.19 -1.52
CA ILE A 102 8.68 -10.41 -2.14
C ILE A 102 8.95 -10.25 -3.64
N ASN A 103 7.95 -10.65 -4.45
CA ASN A 103 7.91 -10.44 -5.88
C ASN A 103 7.57 -8.96 -6.18
N PRO A 104 8.45 -8.19 -6.84
CA PRO A 104 8.24 -6.77 -7.16
C PRO A 104 6.92 -6.52 -7.90
N ARG A 105 6.55 -7.42 -8.82
CA ARG A 105 5.33 -7.29 -9.63
C ARG A 105 4.06 -7.35 -8.80
N LYS A 106 4.09 -8.03 -7.65
CA LYS A 106 2.94 -8.08 -6.73
C LYS A 106 2.79 -6.82 -5.90
N THR A 107 3.79 -5.94 -5.87
CA THR A 107 3.75 -4.69 -5.09
C THR A 107 3.27 -3.48 -5.89
N LEU A 108 3.13 -3.63 -7.22
CA LEU A 108 2.68 -2.57 -8.11
C LEU A 108 1.27 -2.08 -7.74
N GLY A 109 1.07 -0.77 -7.79
CA GLY A 109 -0.16 -0.09 -7.39
C GLY A 109 -0.45 -0.10 -5.88
N THR A 110 0.47 -0.61 -5.06
CA THR A 110 0.46 -0.31 -3.62
C THR A 110 0.61 1.19 -3.45
N VAL A 111 -0.23 1.81 -2.61
CA VAL A 111 -0.16 3.25 -2.29
C VAL A 111 0.22 3.41 -0.83
N LEU A 112 1.23 4.24 -0.59
CA LEU A 112 1.72 4.61 0.73
C LEU A 112 1.35 6.04 1.05
N VAL A 113 0.89 6.28 2.27
CA VAL A 113 0.72 7.63 2.80
C VAL A 113 1.68 7.80 3.96
N LEU A 114 2.69 8.65 3.78
CA LEU A 114 3.84 8.78 4.67
C LEU A 114 3.71 10.05 5.51
N CYS A 115 3.70 9.92 6.84
CA CYS A 115 3.69 11.06 7.75
C CYS A 115 5.07 11.23 8.41
N GLY A 116 5.91 12.02 7.76
CA GLY A 116 7.29 12.28 8.19
C GLY A 116 7.44 12.66 9.66
N TRP A 117 6.63 13.63 10.09
CA TRP A 117 6.67 14.19 11.45
C TRP A 117 6.26 13.21 12.55
N LYS A 118 5.20 12.41 12.34
CA LYS A 118 4.67 11.48 13.35
C LYS A 118 5.21 10.05 13.22
N LEU A 119 6.14 9.83 12.29
CA LEU A 119 6.78 8.53 12.04
C LEU A 119 5.78 7.38 11.88
N TYR A 120 4.77 7.57 11.02
CA TYR A 120 3.87 6.48 10.63
C TYR A 120 3.58 6.52 9.14
N PHE A 121 3.12 5.39 8.62
CA PHE A 121 2.53 5.31 7.29
C PHE A 121 1.18 4.58 7.30
N ASN A 122 0.37 4.86 6.28
CA ASN A 122 -0.78 4.04 5.91
C ASN A 122 -0.46 3.32 4.60
N MET A 123 -1.06 2.15 4.38
CA MET A 123 -0.83 1.35 3.19
C MET A 123 -2.15 0.88 2.60
N TYR A 124 -2.36 1.18 1.32
CA TYR A 124 -3.32 0.52 0.45
C TYR A 124 -2.56 -0.54 -0.34
N HIS A 125 -3.07 -1.76 -0.35
CA HIS A 125 -2.57 -2.81 -1.22
C HIS A 125 -3.72 -3.37 -2.07
N PRO A 126 -3.56 -3.41 -3.41
CA PRO A 126 -4.53 -4.02 -4.31
C PRO A 126 -4.80 -5.47 -3.91
N MET A 127 -5.99 -5.74 -3.39
CA MET A 127 -6.43 -7.09 -3.06
C MET A 127 -7.34 -7.60 -4.19
N HIS A 128 -7.22 -8.89 -4.51
CA HIS A 128 -8.09 -9.61 -5.45
C HIS A 128 -9.52 -9.68 -4.89
N THR A 129 -10.26 -8.58 -4.96
CA THR A 129 -11.70 -8.61 -4.68
C THR A 129 -12.39 -8.76 -6.03
N PRO A 130 -12.94 -9.93 -6.37
CA PRO A 130 -13.77 -10.03 -7.56
C PRO A 130 -14.91 -9.02 -7.43
N PRO A 131 -15.28 -8.30 -8.51
CA PRO A 131 -16.37 -7.33 -8.48
C PRO A 131 -17.66 -8.08 -8.12
N GLY A 132 -18.03 -8.11 -6.84
CA GLY A 132 -19.20 -8.84 -6.36
C GLY A 132 -19.17 -9.28 -4.90
N LYS A 133 -18.00 -9.51 -4.29
CA LYS A 133 -17.92 -9.84 -2.85
C LYS A 133 -17.44 -8.61 -2.08
N LYS A 134 -18.39 -7.83 -1.54
CA LYS A 134 -18.11 -6.81 -0.52
C LYS A 134 -17.62 -7.51 0.74
N HIS A 135 -16.33 -7.87 0.78
CA HIS A 135 -15.69 -8.30 2.01
C HIS A 135 -15.23 -7.05 2.76
N PHE A 136 -16.13 -6.57 3.60
CA PHE A 136 -15.80 -5.71 4.74
C PHE A 136 -14.95 -6.55 5.69
N LEU A 137 -13.62 -6.39 5.70
CA LEU A 137 -12.77 -6.72 6.85
C LEU A 137 -11.60 -5.72 6.84
N GLY A 138 -11.34 -4.91 7.88
CA GLY A 138 -11.80 -5.07 9.26
C GLY A 138 -11.03 -6.24 9.87
N PHE A 139 -9.77 -6.01 10.22
CA PHE A 139 -9.01 -6.95 11.03
C PHE A 139 -9.57 -6.85 12.46
N ASP A 140 -10.71 -7.48 12.70
CA ASP A 140 -11.25 -7.70 14.03
C ASP A 140 -11.29 -9.20 14.27
N ASP A 141 -10.40 -9.60 15.17
CA ASP A 141 -10.35 -10.88 15.86
C ASP A 141 -11.54 -10.92 16.83
N ASP A 142 -12.47 -11.85 16.60
CA ASP A 142 -13.32 -12.37 17.67
C ASP A 142 -13.86 -13.75 17.23
N GLY A 143 -13.32 -14.79 17.85
CA GLY A 143 -13.75 -16.17 17.64
C GLY A 143 -15.18 -16.40 18.16
N LYS A 144 -16.08 -16.87 17.29
CA LYS A 144 -17.22 -17.70 17.69
C LYS A 144 -17.77 -18.56 16.55
N ASP A 145 -18.07 -19.79 16.93
CA ASP A 145 -18.35 -20.99 16.13
C ASP A 145 -19.66 -21.04 15.31
N CYS A 146 -19.55 -21.75 14.19
CA CYS A 146 -20.42 -22.79 13.62
C CYS A 146 -21.78 -22.51 12.90
N SER A 147 -21.84 -23.13 11.70
CA SER A 147 -22.94 -23.95 11.13
C SER A 147 -24.04 -23.29 10.27
N SER A 148 -23.95 -23.49 8.94
CA SER A 148 -24.97 -24.30 8.24
C SER A 148 -24.44 -24.87 6.91
N GLU A 149 -24.97 -26.05 6.58
CA GLU A 149 -24.55 -26.97 5.54
C GLU A 149 -25.04 -26.59 4.12
N ASP A 150 -24.29 -27.13 3.15
CA ASP A 150 -24.70 -27.62 1.83
C ASP A 150 -24.88 -26.67 0.63
N SER A 151 -23.88 -26.65 -0.26
CA SER A 151 -24.05 -26.75 -1.73
C SER A 151 -22.69 -26.89 -2.44
N ASP A 152 -22.51 -28.04 -3.08
CA ASP A 152 -21.36 -28.55 -3.84
C ASP A 152 -20.98 -27.73 -5.10
N ALA A 153 -20.51 -26.50 -4.96
CA ALA A 153 -20.05 -25.74 -6.14
C ALA A 153 -18.99 -24.66 -5.87
N ASP A 154 -17.95 -24.88 -5.05
CA ASP A 154 -16.83 -23.91 -5.04
C ASP A 154 -15.47 -24.43 -4.55
N LYS A 155 -14.97 -25.51 -5.16
CA LYS A 155 -13.57 -25.93 -4.98
C LYS A 155 -12.60 -25.31 -6.01
N THR A 156 -12.95 -24.18 -6.62
CA THR A 156 -12.12 -23.51 -7.65
C THR A 156 -11.66 -22.09 -7.32
N LEU A 157 -12.11 -21.47 -6.23
CA LEU A 157 -11.82 -20.06 -5.95
C LEU A 157 -10.44 -19.75 -5.30
N ARG A 158 -9.49 -20.70 -5.30
CA ARG A 158 -8.11 -20.50 -4.78
C ARG A 158 -7.01 -20.61 -5.83
N ARG A 159 -7.28 -20.19 -7.07
CA ARG A 159 -6.24 -20.04 -8.11
C ARG A 159 -6.17 -18.58 -8.52
N GLY A 160 -5.09 -17.91 -8.08
CA GLY A 160 -4.87 -16.47 -8.23
C GLY A 160 -5.23 -15.95 -9.61
N GLN A 161 -6.36 -15.26 -9.70
CA GLN A 161 -6.67 -14.43 -10.86
C GLN A 161 -5.65 -13.31 -10.87
N HIS A 162 -4.70 -13.33 -11.81
CA HIS A 162 -3.78 -12.23 -12.02
C HIS A 162 -4.61 -10.95 -12.21
N LEU A 163 -4.50 -9.98 -11.27
CA LEU A 163 -5.15 -8.67 -11.47
C LEU A 163 -4.62 -8.11 -12.78
N LYS A 164 -5.52 -7.63 -13.63
CA LYS A 164 -5.08 -6.80 -14.74
C LYS A 164 -4.59 -5.50 -14.15
N LEU A 165 -3.50 -4.96 -14.70
CA LEU A 165 -2.89 -3.73 -14.21
C LEU A 165 -3.89 -2.57 -14.17
N GLU A 166 -4.85 -2.57 -15.09
CA GLU A 166 -5.92 -1.57 -15.18
C GLU A 166 -6.89 -1.56 -13.99
N ASP A 167 -7.01 -2.67 -13.26
CA ASP A 167 -7.97 -2.82 -12.16
C ASP A 167 -7.36 -2.60 -10.77
N VAL A 168 -6.03 -2.45 -10.71
CA VAL A 168 -5.24 -2.43 -9.47
C VAL A 168 -5.62 -1.28 -8.55
N LEU A 169 -6.02 -0.13 -9.11
CA LEU A 169 -6.37 1.07 -8.35
C LEU A 169 -7.88 1.29 -8.16
N ASN A 170 -8.74 0.36 -8.60
CA ASN A 170 -10.20 0.53 -8.51
C ASN A 170 -10.70 0.70 -7.06
N GLY A 171 -10.03 0.11 -6.08
CA GLY A 171 -10.35 0.24 -4.65
C GLY A 171 -9.78 1.49 -3.98
N LEU A 172 -8.89 2.23 -4.65
CA LEU A 172 -8.15 3.36 -4.07
C LEU A 172 -9.07 4.52 -3.62
N PRO A 173 -10.09 4.95 -4.37
CA PRO A 173 -10.95 6.06 -3.95
C PRO A 173 -11.61 5.84 -2.58
N ASN A 174 -12.24 4.69 -2.39
CA ASN A 174 -12.89 4.34 -1.12
C ASN A 174 -11.88 4.28 0.04
N TRP A 175 -10.65 3.84 -0.25
CA TRP A 175 -9.58 3.84 0.74
C TRP A 175 -9.09 5.25 1.08
N LEU A 176 -9.01 6.16 0.10
CA LEU A 176 -8.66 7.57 0.31
C LEU A 176 -9.71 8.31 1.15
N ASP A 177 -11.00 8.01 0.96
CA ASP A 177 -12.06 8.60 1.79
C ASP A 177 -11.90 8.19 3.26
N ARG A 178 -11.71 6.89 3.52
CA ARG A 178 -11.41 6.36 4.86
C ARG A 178 -10.13 6.92 5.47
N LEU A 179 -9.12 7.21 4.65
CA LEU A 179 -7.87 7.83 5.09
C LEU A 179 -8.12 9.25 5.62
N VAL A 180 -9.00 10.00 4.96
CA VAL A 180 -9.37 11.38 5.35
C VAL A 180 -10.21 11.37 6.62
N GLU A 181 -11.14 10.42 6.74
CA GLU A 181 -11.91 10.17 7.97
C GLU A 181 -11.02 9.75 9.14
N GLY A 182 -9.83 9.19 8.86
CA GLY A 182 -8.88 8.75 9.86
C GLY A 182 -9.12 7.33 10.37
N SER A 183 -9.91 6.52 9.66
CA SER A 183 -10.24 5.13 10.02
C SER A 183 -9.23 4.09 9.49
N ILE A 184 -8.22 4.52 8.71
CA ILE A 184 -7.17 3.63 8.20
C ILE A 184 -6.08 3.41 9.25
N ARG A 185 -5.69 2.14 9.43
CA ARG A 185 -4.60 1.70 10.31
C ARG A 185 -3.30 2.45 10.01
N ARG A 186 -2.64 2.91 11.07
CA ARG A 186 -1.32 3.55 11.04
C ARG A 186 -0.25 2.55 11.47
N TYR A 187 0.78 2.40 10.66
CA TYR A 187 1.97 1.61 10.97
C TYR A 187 3.08 2.56 11.41
N TYR A 188 3.46 2.49 12.68
CA TYR A 188 4.50 3.34 13.25
C TYR A 188 5.88 2.75 12.99
N VAL A 189 6.84 3.61 12.69
CA VAL A 189 8.24 3.25 12.47
C VAL A 189 9.12 3.99 13.47
N PRO A 190 10.21 3.38 13.99
CA PRO A 190 11.13 4.07 14.88
C PRO A 190 11.94 5.14 14.14
N GLU A 191 12.26 4.88 12.87
CA GLU A 191 12.92 5.80 11.95
C GLU A 191 12.58 5.47 10.50
N TRP A 192 12.77 6.42 9.60
CA TRP A 192 12.56 6.20 8.17
C TRP A 192 13.80 5.54 7.51
N PRO A 193 13.63 4.55 6.61
CA PRO A 193 14.77 3.85 6.03
C PRO A 193 15.62 4.75 5.11
N ASN A 194 16.94 4.79 5.32
CA ASN A 194 17.85 5.72 4.61
C ASN A 194 18.39 5.20 3.26
N ASN A 195 18.00 4.00 2.82
CA ASN A 195 18.57 3.30 1.65
C ASN A 195 17.80 3.52 0.34
N LEU A 196 17.22 4.70 0.15
CA LEU A 196 16.59 5.08 -1.11
C LEU A 196 17.69 5.33 -2.16
N ARG A 197 17.51 4.73 -3.34
CA ARG A 197 18.39 4.82 -4.51
C ARG A 197 17.78 5.69 -5.60
#